data_AF-A0ABD6SWC8-F1
#
_entry.id   AF-A0ABD6SWC8-F1
#
_cell.length_a   1.000
_cell.length_b   1.000
_cell.length_c   1.000
_cell.angle_alpha   90.00
_cell.angle_beta   90.00
_cell.angle_gamma   90.00
#
_symmetry.space_group_name_H-M   'P 1'
#
loop_
_entity.id
_entity.type
_entity.pdbx_description
1 polymer ?
#
loop_
_entity_poly.entity_id
_entity_poly.type
_entity_poly.pdbx_seq_one_letter_code
_entity_poly.pdbx_strand_id
1 'polypeptide(L)'
;EVPFQPELKNEIQQLVEKELFSRFKKLIVHFQEQGQIIEMPIPSVIRFTLSAIMGLILTRFLLLPEEKWDDEVEIENTIQFILYGLTPQTLL
;
A
#
# COMPACT_ATOMS: atom_id res chain seq x y z
N GLU A 1 14.95 -12.53 17.06
CA GLU A 1 15.38 -12.05 15.72
C GLU A 1 14.64 -12.86 14.68
N VAL A 2 13.99 -12.23 13.71
CA VAL A 2 13.44 -12.98 12.56
C VAL A 2 14.64 -13.41 11.70
N PRO A 3 14.87 -14.71 11.45
CA PRO A 3 16.04 -15.14 10.70
C PRO A 3 15.79 -14.84 9.22
N PHE A 4 16.10 -13.62 8.80
CA PHE A 4 16.21 -13.30 7.38
C PHE A 4 17.53 -13.87 6.86
N GLN A 5 17.59 -15.19 6.73
CA GLN A 5 18.65 -15.82 5.96
C GLN A 5 18.61 -15.24 4.52
N PRO A 6 19.77 -14.95 3.91
CA PRO A 6 19.82 -14.31 2.60
C PRO A 6 18.98 -15.02 1.53
N GLU A 7 18.85 -16.35 1.58
CA GLU A 7 18.02 -17.10 0.64
C GLU A 7 16.52 -16.80 0.82
N LEU A 8 16.01 -16.80 2.06
CA LEU A 8 14.62 -16.49 2.36
C LEU A 8 14.25 -15.05 1.95
N LYS A 9 15.17 -14.10 2.17
CA LYS A 9 15.01 -12.71 1.70
C LYS A 9 14.85 -12.67 0.17
N ASN A 10 15.70 -13.38 -0.56
CA ASN A 10 15.68 -13.39 -2.02
C ASN A 10 14.39 -14.03 -2.58
N GLU A 11 13.92 -15.12 -1.98
CA GLU A 11 12.66 -15.77 -2.38
C GLU A 11 11.44 -14.88 -2.14
N ILE A 12 11.35 -14.25 -0.95
CA ILE A 12 10.27 -13.31 -0.63
C ILE A 12 10.31 -12.10 -1.57
N GLN A 13 11.50 -11.55 -1.83
CA GLN A 13 11.66 -10.43 -2.77
C GLN A 13 11.17 -10.81 -4.18
N GLN A 14 11.55 -11.98 -4.69
CA GLN A 14 11.12 -12.41 -6.03
C GLN A 14 9.61 -12.62 -6.13
N LEU A 15 8.98 -13.20 -5.11
CA LEU A 15 7.52 -13.39 -5.08
C LEU A 15 6.76 -12.06 -5.03
N VAL A 16 7.19 -11.15 -4.16
CA VAL A 16 6.58 -9.81 -4.03
C VAL A 16 6.80 -8.99 -5.30
N GLU A 17 8.00 -9.00 -5.84
CA GLU A 17 8.35 -8.18 -7.01
C GLU A 17 7.68 -8.68 -8.29
N LYS A 18 7.53 -10.00 -8.48
CA LYS A 18 7.03 -10.52 -9.75
C LYS A 18 5.51 -10.47 -9.87
N GLU A 19 4.79 -10.92 -8.84
CA GLU A 19 3.32 -11.04 -8.91
C GLU A 19 2.60 -9.79 -8.40
N LEU A 20 3.02 -9.26 -7.25
CA LEU A 20 2.34 -8.12 -6.63
C LEU A 20 2.59 -6.85 -7.45
N PHE A 21 3.87 -6.55 -7.74
CA PHE A 21 4.22 -5.33 -8.45
C PHE A 21 3.61 -5.28 -9.85
N SER A 22 3.61 -6.39 -10.59
CA SER A 22 3.04 -6.46 -11.94
C SER A 22 1.52 -6.18 -11.94
N ARG A 23 0.79 -6.73 -10.96
CA ARG A 23 -0.66 -6.49 -10.80
C ARG A 23 -0.95 -5.04 -10.42
N PHE A 24 -0.27 -4.53 -9.40
CA PHE A 24 -0.43 -3.13 -8.99
C PHE A 24 -0.08 -2.16 -10.11
N LYS A 25 1.02 -2.41 -10.83
CA LYS A 25 1.42 -1.60 -11.98
C LYS A 25 0.32 -1.50 -13.02
N LYS A 26 -0.30 -2.62 -13.41
CA LYS A 26 -1.39 -2.63 -14.40
C LYS A 26 -2.59 -1.82 -13.94
N LEU A 27 -2.99 -1.96 -12.67
CA LEU A 27 -4.10 -1.20 -12.10
C LEU A 27 -3.81 0.30 -12.06
N ILE A 28 -2.63 0.68 -11.57
CA ILE A 28 -2.23 2.09 -11.45
C ILE A 28 -2.18 2.75 -12.82
N VAL A 29 -1.56 2.08 -13.82
CA VAL A 29 -1.54 2.58 -15.21
C VAL A 29 -2.96 2.77 -15.73
N HIS A 30 -3.83 1.77 -15.57
CA HIS A 30 -5.21 1.86 -16.02
C HIS A 30 -5.96 3.06 -15.43
N PHE A 31 -5.82 3.30 -14.12
CA PHE A 31 -6.50 4.41 -13.44
C PHE A 31 -5.87 5.78 -13.76
N GLN A 32 -4.56 5.85 -13.98
CA GLN A 32 -3.87 7.07 -14.40
C GLN A 32 -4.23 7.47 -15.83
N GLU A 33 -4.26 6.51 -16.76
CA GLU A 33 -4.65 6.75 -18.16
C GLU A 33 -6.08 7.28 -18.30
N GLN A 34 -6.96 6.95 -17.36
CA GLN A 34 -8.33 7.48 -17.29
C GLN A 34 -8.44 8.81 -16.50
N GLY A 35 -7.35 9.32 -15.96
CA GLY A 35 -7.35 10.51 -15.10
C GLY A 35 -8.13 10.32 -13.80
N GLN A 36 -8.31 9.07 -13.35
CA GLN A 36 -9.07 8.75 -12.12
C GLN A 36 -8.20 8.82 -10.86
N ILE A 37 -6.89 8.67 -11.00
CA ILE A 37 -5.90 8.91 -9.93
C ILE A 37 -4.78 9.82 -10.44
N ILE A 38 -4.09 10.48 -9.52
CA ILE A 38 -3.01 11.44 -9.80
C ILE A 38 -1.90 10.82 -10.68
N GLU A 39 -1.42 11.59 -11.65
CA GLU A 39 -0.27 11.21 -12.48
C GLU A 39 1.02 11.36 -11.64
N MET A 40 1.54 10.21 -11.22
CA MET A 40 2.70 10.07 -10.34
C MET A 40 3.48 8.83 -10.75
N PRO A 41 4.82 8.77 -10.57
CA PRO A 41 5.58 7.56 -10.82
C PRO A 41 4.96 6.34 -10.12
N ILE A 42 4.67 5.28 -10.90
CA ILE A 42 4.01 4.05 -10.43
C ILE A 42 4.66 3.47 -9.16
N PRO A 43 6.01 3.37 -9.04
CA PRO A 43 6.63 2.85 -7.82
C PRO A 43 6.28 3.68 -6.58
N SER A 44 6.07 4.99 -6.74
CA SER A 44 5.68 5.87 -5.63
C SER A 44 4.25 5.60 -5.20
N VAL A 45 3.31 5.46 -6.14
CA VAL A 45 1.91 5.09 -5.86
C VAL A 45 1.86 3.76 -5.11
N ILE A 46 2.58 2.75 -5.59
CA ILE A 46 2.69 1.44 -4.91
C ILE A 46 3.24 1.60 -3.50
N ARG A 47 4.36 2.32 -3.35
CA ARG A 47 5.00 2.54 -2.05
C ARG A 47 4.03 3.22 -1.08
N PHE A 48 3.31 4.27 -1.49
CA PHE A 48 2.40 5.00 -0.61
C PHE A 48 1.21 4.15 -0.18
N THR A 49 0.55 3.47 -1.12
CA THR A 49 -0.57 2.58 -0.83
C THR A 49 -0.15 1.46 0.13
N LEU A 50 0.96 0.77 -0.16
CA LEU A 50 1.46 -0.28 0.72
C LEU A 50 1.91 0.26 2.08
N SER A 51 2.48 1.47 2.14
CA SER A 51 2.88 2.08 3.42
C SER A 51 1.68 2.35 4.32
N ALA A 52 0.56 2.83 3.76
CA ALA A 52 -0.67 3.05 4.53
C ALA A 52 -1.24 1.73 5.08
N ILE A 53 -1.35 0.71 4.22
CA ILE A 53 -1.83 -0.63 4.61
C ILE A 53 -0.93 -1.25 5.68
N MET A 54 0.39 -1.23 5.45
CA MET A 54 1.36 -1.75 6.43
C MET A 54 1.37 -0.94 7.71
N GLY A 55 1.16 0.37 7.66
CA GLY A 55 1.03 1.23 8.83
C GLY A 55 -0.11 0.77 9.75
N LEU A 56 -1.28 0.49 9.18
CA LEU A 56 -2.41 -0.08 9.92
C LEU A 56 -2.05 -1.44 10.54
N ILE A 57 -1.53 -2.38 9.74
CA ILE A 57 -1.17 -3.73 10.20
C ILE A 57 -0.14 -3.69 11.32
N LEU A 58 0.97 -2.95 11.14
CA LEU A 58 2.04 -2.88 12.13
C LEU A 58 1.54 -2.20 13.41
N THR A 59 0.74 -1.15 13.30
CA THR A 59 0.18 -0.47 14.47
C THR A 59 -0.77 -1.38 15.24
N ARG A 60 -1.71 -2.02 14.53
CA ARG A 60 -2.72 -2.88 15.15
C ARG A 60 -2.15 -4.13 15.79
N PHE A 61 -1.18 -4.78 15.16
CA PHE A 61 -0.69 -6.09 15.62
C PHE A 61 0.62 -6.06 16.39
N LEU A 62 1.47 -5.04 16.20
CA LEU A 62 2.78 -4.97 16.87
C LEU A 62 2.87 -3.84 17.88
N LEU A 63 2.41 -2.63 17.53
CA LEU A 63 2.63 -1.46 18.39
C LEU A 63 1.57 -1.33 19.49
N LEU A 64 0.29 -1.52 19.14
CA LEU A 64 -0.86 -1.31 20.03
C LEU A 64 -1.83 -2.51 20.01
N PRO A 65 -1.37 -3.75 20.29
CA PRO A 65 -2.20 -4.96 20.14
C PRO A 65 -3.34 -5.08 21.15
N GLU A 66 -3.22 -4.47 22.33
CA GLU A 66 -4.22 -4.57 23.40
C GLU A 66 -5.28 -3.48 23.36
N GLU A 67 -5.07 -2.46 22.51
CA GLU A 67 -6.02 -1.37 22.36
C GLU A 67 -7.33 -1.85 21.70
N LYS A 68 -8.45 -1.25 22.11
CA LYS A 68 -9.78 -1.58 21.58
C LYS A 68 -10.10 -0.70 20.39
N TRP A 69 -9.63 -1.11 19.23
CA TRP A 69 -9.87 -0.44 17.96
C TRP A 69 -11.21 -0.91 17.39
N ASP A 70 -11.91 -0.02 16.71
CA ASP A 70 -12.95 -0.42 15.76
C ASP A 70 -12.26 -0.74 14.43
N ASP A 71 -11.99 -2.03 14.21
CA ASP A 71 -11.20 -2.48 13.07
C ASP A 71 -11.86 -2.13 11.73
N GLU A 72 -13.20 -2.09 11.67
CA GLU A 72 -13.92 -1.74 10.43
C GLU A 72 -13.72 -0.26 10.08
N VAL A 73 -13.81 0.62 11.09
CA VAL A 73 -13.59 2.06 10.91
C VAL A 73 -12.15 2.37 10.49
N GLU A 74 -11.18 1.67 11.05
CA GLU A 74 -9.75 1.93 10.77
C GLU A 74 -9.35 1.43 9.36
N ILE A 75 -9.96 0.33 8.91
CA ILE A 75 -9.85 -0.12 7.52
C ILE A 75 -10.45 0.93 6.57
N GLU A 76 -11.67 1.40 6.84
CA GLU A 76 -12.33 2.41 6.01
C GLU A 76 -11.55 3.73 5.96
N ASN A 77 -11.06 4.20 7.10
CA ASN A 77 -10.21 5.40 7.18
C ASN A 77 -8.92 5.23 6.35
N THR A 78 -8.31 4.04 6.37
CA THR A 78 -7.11 3.75 5.58
C THR A 78 -7.43 3.76 4.08
N ILE A 79 -8.57 3.20 3.67
CA ILE A 79 -9.05 3.24 2.29
C ILE A 79 -9.27 4.69 1.85
N GLN A 80 -10.00 5.49 2.64
CA GLN A 80 -10.26 6.89 2.35
C GLN A 80 -8.96 7.71 2.26
N PHE A 81 -8.01 7.47 3.17
CA PHE A 81 -6.70 8.11 3.12
C PHE A 81 -5.96 7.82 1.81
N ILE A 82 -5.96 6.57 1.35
CA ILE A 82 -5.37 6.19 0.06
C ILE A 82 -6.12 6.86 -1.09
N LEU A 83 -7.46 6.81 -1.11
CA LEU A 83 -8.28 7.40 -2.17
C LEU A 83 -8.06 8.91 -2.28
N TYR A 84 -8.16 9.64 -1.16
CA TYR A 84 -7.94 11.09 -1.16
C TYR A 84 -6.49 11.46 -1.49
N GLY A 85 -5.52 10.71 -0.98
CA GLY A 85 -4.11 10.92 -1.30
C GLY A 85 -3.76 10.69 -2.77
N LEU A 86 -4.53 9.84 -3.46
CA LEU A 86 -4.36 9.54 -4.89
C LEU A 86 -5.34 10.30 -5.79
N THR A 87 -6.24 11.11 -5.24
CA THR A 87 -7.21 11.87 -6.02
C THR A 87 -6.48 12.86 -6.94
N PRO A 88 -6.83 12.96 -8.24
CA PRO A 88 -6.25 13.93 -9.15
C PRO A 88 -6.46 15.35 -8.62
N GLN A 89 -5.37 16.09 -8.46
CA GLN A 89 -5.43 17.49 -8.05
C GLN A 89 -5.65 18.33 -9.31
N THR A 90 -6.87 18.82 -9.51
CA THR A 90 -7.08 19.93 -10.44
C THR A 90 -6.52 21.17 -9.76
N LEU A 91 -5.41 21.70 -10.27
CA LEU A 91 -5.00 23.07 -9.93
C LEU A 91 -6.15 23.98 -10.41
N LEU A 92 -6.94 24.50 -9.48
CA LEU A 92 -7.87 25.62 -9.70
C LEU A 92 -7.07 26.91 -9.86
#